data_AF-A0A2S4YW89-F1
#
_entry.id   AF-A0A2S4YW89-F1
#
_cell.length_a   1.000
_cell.length_b   1.000
_cell.length_c   1.000
_cell.angle_alpha   90.00
_cell.angle_beta   90.00
_cell.angle_gamma   90.00
#
_symmetry.space_group_name_H-M   'P 1'
#
loop_
_entity.id
_entity.type
_entity.pdbx_description
1 polymer ?
#
loop_
_entity_poly.entity_id
_entity_poly.type
_entity_poly.pdbx_seq_one_letter_code
_entity_poly.pdbx_strand_id
1 'polypeptide(L)'
;MSAVRSCLAVVVFACAGLAVGFAFLVTAGMDSPGWQDNTAPMAVALSVVAALLSAGGLALAGRPYGGWWVVVAALGALIALRMWTLAPALHCWSYDSVGRNDDGSYSCGNRYDGDP
;
A
#
# COMPACT_ATOMS: atom_id res chain seq x y z
N MET A 1 -32.54 -9.71 0.29
CA MET A 1 -31.33 -9.45 1.13
C MET A 1 -30.01 -9.66 0.41
N SER A 2 -29.94 -10.45 -0.67
CA SER A 2 -28.69 -10.76 -1.38
C SER A 2 -28.09 -9.57 -2.16
N ALA A 3 -28.92 -8.74 -2.80
CA ALA A 3 -28.45 -7.62 -3.64
C ALA A 3 -27.70 -6.53 -2.85
N VAL A 4 -28.17 -6.21 -1.63
CA VAL A 4 -27.55 -5.18 -0.77
C VAL A 4 -26.15 -5.61 -0.31
N ARG A 5 -25.97 -6.89 0.06
CA ARG A 5 -24.67 -7.43 0.46
C ARG A 5 -23.66 -7.43 -0.71
N SER A 6 -24.11 -7.79 -1.90
CA SER A 6 -23.26 -7.74 -3.10
C SER A 6 -22.89 -6.31 -3.49
N CYS A 7 -23.82 -5.36 -3.39
CA CYS A 7 -23.53 -3.95 -3.65
C CYS A 7 -22.52 -3.39 -2.64
N LEU A 8 -22.70 -3.72 -1.35
CA LEU A 8 -21.74 -3.34 -0.31
C LEU A 8 -20.36 -3.94 -0.55
N ALA A 9 -20.28 -5.21 -0.98
CA ALA A 9 -19.00 -5.85 -1.32
C ALA A 9 -18.26 -5.09 -2.44
N VAL A 10 -18.97 -4.65 -3.49
CA VAL A 10 -18.38 -3.82 -4.56
C VAL A 10 -17.78 -2.53 -4.00
N VAL A 11 -18.51 -1.82 -3.14
CA VAL A 11 -18.02 -0.59 -2.52
C VAL A 11 -16.78 -0.86 -1.68
N VAL A 12 -16.78 -1.93 -0.89
CA VAL A 12 -15.62 -2.30 -0.06
C VAL A 12 -14.39 -2.66 -0.89
N PHE A 13 -14.56 -3.41 -1.99
CA PHE A 13 -13.45 -3.69 -2.91
C PHE A 13 -12.96 -2.45 -3.65
N ALA A 14 -13.85 -1.52 -4.02
CA ALA A 14 -13.45 -0.24 -4.59
C ALA A 14 -12.61 0.59 -3.60
N CYS A 15 -13.02 0.64 -2.32
CA CYS A 15 -12.23 1.27 -1.26
C CYS A 15 -10.87 0.59 -1.06
N ALA A 16 -10.81 -0.75 -1.14
CA ALA A 16 -9.54 -1.48 -1.08
C ALA A 16 -8.62 -1.09 -2.24
N GLY A 17 -9.14 -1.04 -3.47
CA GLY A 17 -8.39 -0.61 -4.64
C GLY A 17 -7.88 0.84 -4.53
N LEU A 18 -8.72 1.75 -4.02
CA LEU A 18 -8.31 3.14 -3.76
C LEU A 18 -7.21 3.22 -2.70
N ALA A 19 -7.30 2.44 -1.62
CA ALA A 19 -6.27 2.41 -0.58
C ALA A 19 -4.92 1.94 -1.12
N VAL A 20 -4.90 0.86 -1.93
CA VAL A 20 -3.66 0.41 -2.59
C VAL A 20 -3.14 1.45 -3.58
N GLY A 21 -4.01 2.01 -4.42
CA GLY A 21 -3.63 3.06 -5.38
C GLY A 21 -3.03 4.28 -4.69
N PHE A 22 -3.61 4.69 -3.57
CA PHE A 22 -3.08 5.79 -2.76
C PHE A 22 -1.72 5.42 -2.12
N ALA A 23 -1.52 4.16 -1.72
CA ALA A 23 -0.23 3.68 -1.22
C ALA A 23 0.90 3.79 -2.25
N PHE A 24 0.59 3.65 -3.55
CA PHE A 24 1.55 3.93 -4.63
C PHE A 24 1.77 5.44 -4.82
N LEU A 25 0.69 6.24 -4.75
CA LEU A 25 0.75 7.68 -4.97
C LEU A 25 1.61 8.39 -3.90
N VAL A 26 1.39 8.10 -2.62
CA VAL A 26 2.11 8.79 -1.52
C VAL A 26 3.60 8.53 -1.53
N THR A 27 4.04 7.45 -2.18
CA THR A 27 5.44 7.06 -2.30
C THR A 27 6.07 7.39 -3.65
N ALA A 28 5.31 7.95 -4.60
CA ALA A 28 5.85 8.28 -5.93
C ALA A 28 7.02 9.28 -5.85
N GLY A 29 7.03 10.14 -4.82
CA GLY A 29 8.15 11.04 -4.55
C GLY A 29 9.43 10.32 -4.12
N MET A 30 9.32 9.20 -3.39
CA MET A 30 10.48 8.44 -2.88
C MET A 30 11.31 7.78 -3.99
N ASP A 31 10.74 7.61 -5.18
CA ASP A 31 11.44 7.01 -6.32
C ASP A 31 12.38 8.01 -7.02
N SER A 32 12.26 9.31 -6.73
CA SER A 32 13.07 10.36 -7.33
C SER A 32 14.40 10.59 -6.59
N PRO A 33 15.47 11.03 -7.29
CA PRO A 33 16.75 11.32 -6.65
C PRO A 33 16.64 12.49 -5.66
N GLY A 34 17.43 12.42 -4.59
CA GLY A 34 17.46 13.41 -3.51
C GLY A 34 16.76 12.94 -2.23
N TRP A 35 16.84 13.77 -1.18
CA TRP A 35 16.18 13.53 0.09
C TRP A 35 14.68 13.84 -0.01
N GLN A 36 13.87 12.86 0.37
CA GLN A 36 12.42 12.91 0.34
C GLN A 36 11.85 12.54 1.70
N ASP A 37 10.60 12.93 1.96
CA ASP A 37 9.90 12.53 3.18
C ASP A 37 9.65 11.02 3.17
N ASN A 38 9.86 10.39 4.32
CA ASN A 38 9.65 8.95 4.46
C ASN A 38 8.16 8.61 4.57
N THR A 39 7.52 8.37 3.43
CA THR A 39 6.11 7.96 3.38
C THR A 39 5.93 6.44 3.35
N ALA A 40 7.00 5.65 3.52
CA ALA A 40 6.92 4.19 3.56
C ALA A 40 5.98 3.67 4.69
N PRO A 41 6.03 4.19 5.93
CA PRO A 41 5.10 3.75 6.99
C PRO A 41 3.63 3.98 6.62
N MET A 42 3.34 5.11 5.97
CA MET A 42 2.00 5.46 5.51
C MET A 42 1.52 4.48 4.42
N ALA A 43 2.37 4.15 3.45
CA ALA A 43 2.05 3.17 2.40
C ALA A 43 1.86 1.75 2.95
N VAL A 44 2.62 1.35 3.98
CA VAL A 44 2.40 0.07 4.68
C VAL A 44 1.05 0.08 5.39
N ALA A 45 0.70 1.15 6.11
CA ALA A 45 -0.60 1.27 6.77
C ALA A 45 -1.76 1.18 5.76
N LEU A 46 -1.66 1.86 4.63
CA LEU A 46 -2.66 1.80 3.55
C LEU A 46 -2.78 0.39 2.95
N SER A 47 -1.66 -0.32 2.81
CA SER A 47 -1.62 -1.71 2.33
C SER A 47 -2.32 -2.66 3.30
N VAL A 48 -2.13 -2.48 4.62
CA VAL A 48 -2.85 -3.24 5.66
C VAL A 48 -4.35 -2.95 5.61
N VAL A 49 -4.75 -1.67 5.49
CA VAL A 49 -6.16 -1.29 5.35
C VAL A 49 -6.77 -1.95 4.11
N ALA A 50 -6.08 -1.94 2.97
CA ALA A 50 -6.54 -2.60 1.76
C ALA A 50 -6.69 -4.11 1.91
N ALA A 51 -5.77 -4.77 2.61
CA ALA A 51 -5.86 -6.21 2.88
C ALA A 51 -7.09 -6.53 3.76
N LEU A 52 -7.33 -5.74 4.80
CA LEU A 52 -8.49 -5.89 5.68
C LEU A 52 -9.81 -5.64 4.93
N LEU A 53 -9.87 -4.60 4.09
CA LEU A 53 -11.02 -4.33 3.23
C LEU A 53 -11.25 -5.46 2.23
N SER A 54 -10.19 -6.03 1.64
CA SER A 54 -10.31 -7.17 0.72
C SER A 54 -10.90 -8.40 1.40
N ALA A 55 -10.46 -8.69 2.63
CA ALA A 55 -11.01 -9.78 3.45
C ALA A 55 -12.48 -9.51 3.83
N GLY A 56 -12.81 -8.27 4.23
CA GLY A 56 -14.17 -7.85 4.55
C GLY A 56 -15.11 -7.92 3.34
N GLY A 57 -14.65 -7.49 2.16
CA GLY A 57 -15.39 -7.57 0.91
C GLY A 57 -15.70 -9.01 0.51
N LEU A 58 -14.73 -9.92 0.67
CA LEU A 58 -14.92 -11.35 0.43
C LEU A 58 -15.94 -11.96 1.39
N ALA A 59 -15.88 -11.61 2.69
CA ALA A 59 -16.86 -12.08 3.68
C ALA A 59 -18.29 -11.56 3.39
N LEU A 60 -18.42 -10.34 2.86
CA LEU A 60 -19.69 -9.75 2.46
C LEU A 60 -20.28 -10.38 1.20
N ALA A 61 -19.43 -10.73 0.24
CA ALA A 61 -19.82 -11.30 -1.05
C ALA A 61 -20.53 -12.68 -0.95
N GLY A 62 -20.41 -13.38 0.17
CA GLY A 62 -21.11 -14.64 0.41
C GLY A 62 -20.48 -15.81 -0.35
N ARG A 63 -21.27 -16.60 -1.11
CA ARG A 63 -20.73 -17.69 -1.94
C ARG A 63 -19.91 -17.07 -3.09
N PRO A 64 -18.58 -17.23 -3.09
CA PRO A 64 -17.77 -16.59 -4.11
C PRO A 64 -18.00 -17.28 -5.45
N TYR A 65 -18.66 -16.59 -6.39
CA TYR A 65 -18.43 -16.86 -7.81
C TYR A 65 -16.95 -16.56 -8.10
N GLY A 66 -16.33 -17.28 -9.04
CA GLY A 66 -14.88 -17.21 -9.31
C GLY A 66 -14.33 -15.79 -9.52
N GLY A 67 -15.17 -14.82 -9.93
CA GLY A 67 -14.78 -13.42 -10.10
C GLY A 67 -14.26 -12.72 -8.85
N TRP A 68 -14.80 -13.01 -7.64
CA TRP A 68 -14.32 -12.35 -6.42
C TRP A 68 -12.90 -12.76 -6.04
N TRP A 69 -12.54 -14.02 -6.32
CA TRP A 69 -11.17 -14.49 -6.12
C TRP A 69 -10.17 -13.81 -7.05
N VAL A 70 -10.59 -13.48 -8.28
CA VAL A 70 -9.75 -12.70 -9.20
C VAL A 70 -9.48 -11.30 -8.65
N VAL A 71 -10.50 -10.63 -8.09
CA VAL A 71 -10.34 -9.30 -7.47
C VAL A 71 -9.41 -9.37 -6.26
N VAL A 72 -9.61 -10.34 -5.37
CA VAL A 72 -8.75 -10.55 -4.19
C VAL A 72 -7.31 -10.87 -4.61
N ALA A 73 -7.11 -11.73 -5.61
CA ALA A 73 -5.79 -12.07 -6.13
C ALA A 73 -5.10 -10.85 -6.74
N ALA A 74 -5.82 -10.02 -7.51
CA ALA A 74 -5.28 -8.79 -8.09
C ALA A 74 -4.86 -7.78 -7.00
N LEU A 75 -5.73 -7.54 -6.00
CA LEU A 75 -5.41 -6.65 -4.88
C LEU A 75 -4.23 -7.20 -4.06
N GLY A 76 -4.22 -8.49 -3.78
CA GLY A 76 -3.12 -9.16 -3.09
C GLY A 76 -1.80 -9.04 -3.84
N ALA A 77 -1.81 -9.20 -5.17
CA ALA A 77 -0.62 -9.02 -6.00
C ALA A 77 -0.11 -7.57 -5.98
N LEU A 78 -1.00 -6.57 -6.03
CA LEU A 78 -0.62 -5.16 -5.95
C LEU A 78 -0.04 -4.80 -4.57
N ILE A 79 -0.64 -5.32 -3.49
CA ILE A 79 -0.12 -5.15 -2.12
C ILE A 79 1.27 -5.80 -2.01
N ALA A 80 1.43 -7.04 -2.47
CA ALA A 80 2.70 -7.75 -2.43
C ALA A 80 3.78 -7.03 -3.24
N LEU A 81 3.44 -6.56 -4.44
CA LEU A 81 4.34 -5.75 -5.27
C LEU A 81 4.77 -4.47 -4.53
N ARG A 82 3.83 -3.77 -3.88
CA ARG A 82 4.15 -2.56 -3.12
C ARG A 82 5.08 -2.85 -1.95
N MET A 83 4.78 -3.87 -1.16
CA MET A 83 5.63 -4.30 -0.04
C MET A 83 7.04 -4.71 -0.50
N TRP A 84 7.14 -5.38 -1.65
CA TRP A 84 8.43 -5.74 -2.25
C TRP A 84 9.25 -4.49 -2.61
N THR A 85 8.63 -3.51 -3.27
CA THR A 85 9.33 -2.26 -3.66
C THR A 85 9.72 -1.39 -2.47
N LEU A 86 8.97 -1.47 -1.36
CA LEU A 86 9.23 -0.74 -0.12
C LEU A 86 10.17 -1.46 0.84
N ALA A 87 10.42 -2.76 0.65
CA ALA A 87 11.24 -3.54 1.56
C ALA A 87 12.61 -2.90 1.86
N PRO A 88 13.34 -2.32 0.88
CA PRO A 88 14.60 -1.64 1.13
C PRO A 88 14.47 -0.31 1.87
N ALA A 89 13.26 0.25 2.05
CA ALA A 89 13.04 1.47 2.83
C ALA A 89 12.58 1.16 4.27
N LEU A 90 12.24 -0.10 4.57
CA LEU A 90 11.74 -0.50 5.89
C LEU A 90 12.79 -0.39 7.00
N HIS A 91 14.09 -0.48 6.70
CA HIS A 91 15.12 -0.22 7.71
C HIS A 91 15.18 1.25 8.13
N CYS A 92 14.65 2.16 7.29
CA CYS A 92 14.53 3.58 7.60
C CYS A 92 13.23 3.94 8.36
N TRP A 93 12.46 2.98 8.87
CA TRP A 93 11.14 3.23 9.46
C TRP A 93 11.12 4.32 10.55
N SER A 94 12.19 4.46 11.33
CA SER A 94 12.29 5.45 12.40
C SER A 94 12.77 6.83 11.96
N TYR A 95 13.05 7.03 10.67
CA TYR A 95 13.58 8.28 10.13
C TYR A 95 12.52 9.04 9.34
N ASP A 96 12.51 10.36 9.47
CA ASP A 96 11.54 11.22 8.78
C ASP A 96 11.86 11.44 7.30
N SER A 97 13.10 11.19 6.89
CA SER A 97 13.55 11.36 5.50
C SER A 97 14.37 10.20 4.99
N VAL A 98 14.26 9.94 3.69
CA VAL A 98 15.02 8.93 2.96
C VAL A 98 15.57 9.49 1.66
N GLY A 99 16.78 9.09 1.30
CA GLY A 99 17.41 9.40 0.02
C GLY A 99 17.61 8.12 -0.78
N ARG A 100 17.18 8.10 -2.04
CA ARG A 100 17.42 6.97 -2.93
C ARG A 100 18.80 7.07 -3.56
N ASN A 101 19.62 6.03 -3.38
CA ASN A 101 20.95 5.92 -3.97
C ASN A 101 20.87 5.28 -5.38
N ASP A 102 21.91 5.48 -6.19
CA ASP A 102 21.98 4.96 -7.57
C ASP A 102 21.99 3.42 -7.65
N ASP A 103 22.39 2.74 -6.56
CA ASP A 103 22.36 1.28 -6.43
C ASP A 103 20.97 0.74 -6.04
N GLY A 104 19.99 1.63 -5.85
CA GLY A 104 18.63 1.30 -5.43
C GLY A 104 18.45 1.12 -3.92
N SER A 105 19.50 1.32 -3.12
CA SER A 105 19.41 1.37 -1.66
C SER A 105 18.82 2.70 -1.16
N TYR A 106 18.35 2.72 0.09
CA TYR A 106 17.89 3.94 0.75
C TYR A 106 18.84 4.34 1.88
N SER A 107 19.28 5.59 1.83
CA SER A 107 19.93 6.29 2.94
C SER A 107 18.86 6.87 3.86
N CYS A 108 19.03 6.77 5.18
CA CYS A 108 18.08 7.27 6.16
C CYS A 108 18.67 8.49 6.88
N GLY A 109 17.84 9.50 7.15
CA GLY A 109 18.27 10.71 7.86
C GLY A 109 17.09 11.42 8.49
N ASN A 110 17.35 12.24 9.50
CA ASN A 110 16.35 13.09 10.11
C ASN A 110 16.53 14.52 9.61
N ARG A 111 15.46 15.08 9.05
CA ARG A 111 15.45 16.46 8.55
C ARG A 111 15.82 17.51 9.61
N TYR A 112 15.64 17.18 10.88
CA TYR A 112 15.86 18.09 12.01
C TYR A 112 17.25 17.98 12.66
N ASP A 113 18.04 16.97 12.32
CA ASP A 113 19.35 16.74 12.97
C ASP A 113 20.49 17.51 12.29
N GLY A 114 20.20 18.27 11.22
CA GLY A 114 21.15 19.24 10.64
C GLY A 114 22.28 18.64 9.81
N ASP A 115 22.35 17.31 9.64
CA ASP A 115 23.27 16.67 8.71
C ASP A 115 22.60 16.52 7.32
N PRO A 116 23.22 17.06 6.25
CA PRO A 116 22.73 16.96 4.88
C PRO A 116 22.84 15.56 4.27
#